data_AF-A0A3M3R855-F1
#
_entry.id   AF-A0A3M3R855-F1
#
_cell.length_a   1.000
_cell.length_b   1.000
_cell.length_c   1.000
_cell.angle_alpha   90.00
_cell.angle_beta   90.00
_cell.angle_gamma   90.00
#
_symmetry.space_group_name_H-M   'P 1'
#
loop_
_entity.id
_entity.type
_entity.pdbx_description
1 polymer ?
#
loop_
_entity_poly.entity_id
_entity_poly.type
_entity_poly.pdbx_seq_one_letter_code
_entity_poly.pdbx_strand_id
1 'polypeptide(L)'
;MSDRPDDEDNNENPSRRRFLGGMAALGAGVTLSGYVSAHERPPAEPDRHHLSGPALDRALRENVKTVVVIYAENRSFNNLFGDFPGVQKPLSSLRPAEYQQRDRDGSMLDKLPPAWGGVLQVGPQT
;
A
#
# COMPACT_ATOMS: atom_id res chain seq x y z
N MET A 1 37.10 17.10 10.54
CA MET A 1 36.68 17.03 11.96
C MET A 1 35.50 17.99 12.13
N SER A 2 34.28 17.58 12.43
CA SER A 2 33.86 16.41 13.19
C SER A 2 32.46 15.96 12.73
N ASP A 3 32.31 14.66 12.50
CA ASP A 3 31.05 13.93 12.56
C ASP A 3 30.34 14.22 13.89
N ARG A 4 29.03 14.42 13.83
CA ARG A 4 28.11 14.08 14.92
C ARG A 4 26.91 13.37 14.29
N PRO A 5 26.54 12.17 14.77
CA PRO A 5 25.46 11.40 14.18
C PRO A 5 24.10 12.04 14.50
N ASP A 6 23.21 11.99 13.52
CA ASP A 6 21.78 12.28 13.70
C ASP A 6 21.18 11.15 14.55
N ASP A 7 20.89 11.44 15.82
CA ASP A 7 20.15 10.53 16.67
C ASP A 7 18.69 10.47 16.21
N GLU A 8 18.29 9.30 15.71
CA GLU A 8 16.93 8.88 15.43
C GLU A 8 16.07 8.97 16.71
N ASP A 9 15.39 10.09 16.92
CA ASP A 9 14.41 10.20 18.00
C ASP A 9 13.08 9.58 17.54
N ASN A 10 13.08 8.24 17.50
CA ASN A 10 11.91 7.40 17.32
C ASN A 10 11.04 7.49 18.60
N ASN A 11 10.34 8.63 18.75
CA ASN A 11 9.41 8.88 19.85
C ASN A 11 8.10 8.11 19.61
N GLU A 12 8.18 6.79 19.68
CA GLU A 12 7.05 5.89 19.82
C GLU A 12 6.39 6.17 21.18
N ASN A 13 5.47 7.14 21.21
CA ASN A 13 4.76 7.50 22.43
C ASN A 13 3.94 6.29 22.96
N PRO A 14 4.36 5.66 24.09
CA PRO A 14 3.71 4.46 24.61
C PRO A 14 2.37 4.77 25.30
N SER A 15 2.00 6.05 25.42
CA SER A 15 0.79 6.51 26.08
C SER A 15 -0.49 6.18 25.30
N ARG A 16 -0.41 5.95 23.98
CA ARG A 16 -1.58 5.53 23.17
C ARG A 16 -1.98 4.07 23.38
N ARG A 17 -1.08 3.22 23.90
CA ARG A 17 -1.31 1.79 24.14
C ARG A 17 -1.84 1.46 25.55
N ARG A 18 -1.90 2.43 26.46
CA ARG A 18 -2.33 2.21 27.85
C ARG A 18 -3.82 2.45 28.13
N PHE A 19 -4.61 2.81 27.11
CA PHE A 19 -6.05 3.07 27.28
C PHE A 19 -6.94 1.83 27.11
N LEU A 20 -6.39 0.67 26.75
CA LEU A 20 -7.11 -0.62 26.71
C LEU A 20 -6.58 -1.63 27.76
N GLY A 21 -5.94 -1.15 28.83
CA GLY A 21 -5.16 -1.98 29.76
C GLY A 21 -5.59 -1.97 31.23
N GLY A 22 -6.80 -1.54 31.59
CA GLY A 22 -7.13 -1.43 33.01
C GLY A 22 -8.62 -1.45 33.35
N MET A 23 -9.15 -2.63 33.67
CA MET A 23 -10.32 -2.85 34.54
C MET A 23 -10.23 -4.28 35.10
N ALA A 24 -9.30 -4.49 36.04
CA ALA A 24 -9.23 -5.70 36.85
C ALA A 24 -9.34 -5.30 38.33
N ALA A 25 -10.56 -5.27 38.87
CA ALA A 25 -10.80 -5.41 40.31
C ALA A 25 -12.30 -5.65 40.63
N LEU A 26 -12.59 -6.91 40.95
CA LEU A 26 -13.53 -7.37 41.99
C LEU A 26 -15.04 -7.09 41.82
N GLY A 27 -15.73 -8.09 41.27
CA GLY A 27 -17.18 -8.30 41.46
C GLY A 27 -17.54 -9.75 41.13
N ALA A 28 -17.83 -10.56 42.15
CA ALA A 28 -18.13 -11.98 42.03
C ALA A 28 -19.46 -12.23 41.28
N GLY A 29 -19.47 -13.17 40.32
CA GLY A 29 -20.71 -13.60 39.66
C GLY A 29 -20.56 -14.50 38.43
N VAL A 30 -20.26 -15.79 38.67
CA VAL A 30 -20.80 -17.01 38.02
C VAL A 30 -20.92 -17.07 36.46
N THR A 31 -20.37 -18.18 35.91
CA THR A 31 -20.58 -18.84 34.59
C THR A 31 -19.75 -18.44 33.37
N LEU A 32 -18.43 -18.66 33.36
CA LEU A 32 -17.75 -18.91 32.07
C LEU A 32 -16.62 -19.96 32.15
N SER A 33 -16.88 -21.06 32.87
CA SER A 33 -16.06 -22.27 32.84
C SER A 33 -16.35 -23.11 31.58
N GLY A 34 -15.99 -22.58 30.40
CA GLY A 34 -16.20 -23.30 29.13
C GLY A 34 -15.26 -22.95 27.98
N TYR A 35 -14.42 -21.93 28.08
CA TYR A 35 -13.59 -21.47 26.93
C TYR A 35 -12.19 -22.09 26.85
N VAL A 36 -11.81 -22.96 27.77
CA VAL A 36 -10.45 -23.57 27.77
C VAL A 36 -10.55 -25.05 27.44
N SER A 37 -10.95 -25.33 26.19
CA SER A 37 -10.57 -26.52 25.41
C SER A 37 -11.17 -26.43 24.01
N ALA A 38 -10.82 -25.38 23.28
CA ALA A 38 -10.81 -25.45 21.82
C ALA A 38 -9.36 -25.66 21.42
N HIS A 39 -9.04 -26.92 21.11
CA HIS A 39 -7.84 -27.34 20.41
C HIS A 39 -7.52 -26.28 19.33
N GLU A 40 -6.34 -25.68 19.40
CA GLU A 40 -5.89 -24.60 18.53
C GLU A 40 -5.88 -25.12 17.09
N ARG A 41 -7.02 -24.93 16.42
CA ARG A 41 -7.18 -25.13 14.99
C ARG A 41 -6.33 -24.03 14.35
N PRO A 42 -5.49 -24.34 13.33
CA PRO A 42 -4.78 -23.30 12.60
C PRO A 42 -5.79 -22.23 12.21
N PRO A 43 -5.45 -20.93 12.32
CA PRO A 43 -6.38 -19.85 12.04
C PRO A 43 -7.02 -20.13 10.70
N ALA A 44 -8.32 -20.40 10.71
CA ALA A 44 -9.07 -20.59 9.49
C ALA A 44 -8.77 -19.35 8.64
N GLU A 45 -8.23 -19.57 7.44
CA GLU A 45 -8.13 -18.50 6.45
C GLU A 45 -9.49 -17.82 6.44
N PRO A 46 -9.55 -16.48 6.53
CA PRO A 46 -10.82 -15.80 6.51
C PRO A 46 -11.54 -16.31 5.26
N ASP A 47 -12.66 -16.99 5.48
CA ASP A 47 -13.55 -17.45 4.41
C ASP A 47 -14.03 -16.16 3.77
N ARG A 48 -13.25 -15.67 2.79
CA ARG A 48 -13.60 -14.50 2.01
C ARG A 48 -14.72 -15.02 1.14
N HIS A 49 -15.94 -14.96 1.66
CA HIS A 49 -17.15 -15.25 0.92
C HIS A 49 -17.25 -14.25 -0.22
N HIS A 50 -16.56 -14.56 -1.31
CA HIS A 50 -16.64 -13.80 -2.54
C HIS A 50 -18.04 -14.03 -3.09
N LEU A 51 -18.80 -12.95 -3.23
CA LEU A 51 -20.08 -13.01 -3.91
C LEU A 51 -19.86 -13.58 -5.31
N SER A 52 -20.71 -14.52 -5.73
CA SER A 52 -20.72 -14.97 -7.12
C SER A 52 -21.00 -13.78 -8.05
N GLY A 53 -20.52 -13.83 -9.29
CA GLY A 53 -20.67 -12.71 -10.25
C GLY A 53 -22.07 -12.06 -10.26
N PRO A 54 -23.16 -12.84 -10.42
CA PRO A 54 -24.52 -12.27 -10.41
C PRO A 54 -24.94 -11.63 -9.08
N ALA A 55 -24.47 -12.17 -7.94
CA ALA A 55 -24.75 -11.62 -6.62
C ALA A 55 -23.94 -10.33 -6.38
N LEU A 56 -22.67 -10.30 -6.83
CA LEU A 56 -21.83 -9.12 -6.80
C LEU A 56 -22.43 -7.99 -7.64
N ASP A 57 -22.85 -8.28 -8.86
CA ASP A 57 -23.47 -7.31 -9.76
C ASP A 57 -24.75 -6.70 -9.17
N ARG A 58 -25.56 -7.52 -8.49
CA ARG A 58 -26.74 -7.04 -7.76
C ARG A 58 -26.34 -6.08 -6.64
N ALA A 59 -25.39 -6.48 -5.80
CA ALA A 59 -24.91 -5.66 -4.70
C ALA A 59 -24.29 -4.34 -5.20
N LEU A 60 -23.52 -4.36 -6.30
CA LEU A 60 -22.96 -3.16 -6.92
C LEU A 60 -24.05 -2.21 -7.41
N ARG A 61 -25.07 -2.72 -8.11
CA ARG A 61 -26.22 -1.88 -8.53
C ARG A 61 -27.01 -1.32 -7.36
N GLU A 62 -27.16 -2.10 -6.28
CA GLU A 62 -27.89 -1.69 -5.08
C GLU A 62 -27.15 -0.62 -4.27
N ASN A 63 -25.83 -0.66 -4.21
CA ASN A 63 -25.04 0.17 -3.29
C ASN A 63 -24.24 1.31 -3.97
N VAL A 64 -23.83 1.16 -5.23
CA VAL A 64 -23.06 2.17 -5.95
C VAL A 64 -23.97 2.91 -6.93
N LYS A 65 -24.31 4.17 -6.60
CA LYS A 65 -25.23 5.00 -7.41
C LYS A 65 -24.53 6.00 -8.31
N THR A 66 -23.32 6.38 -7.95
CA THR A 66 -22.56 7.43 -8.64
C THR A 66 -21.11 7.01 -8.72
N VAL A 67 -20.56 7.04 -9.93
CA VAL A 67 -19.14 6.82 -10.18
C VAL A 67 -18.53 8.15 -10.59
N VAL A 68 -17.62 8.66 -9.78
CA VAL A 68 -16.85 9.86 -10.12
C VAL A 68 -15.53 9.40 -10.74
N VAL A 69 -15.35 9.70 -12.02
CA VAL A 69 -14.10 9.41 -12.74
C VAL A 69 -13.21 10.63 -12.66
N ILE A 70 -12.08 10.52 -11.95
CA ILE A 70 -11.08 11.57 -11.81
C ILE A 70 -9.97 11.31 -12.83
N TYR A 71 -9.89 12.13 -13.87
CA TYR A 71 -8.74 12.17 -14.77
C TYR A 71 -7.67 13.09 -14.18
N ALA A 72 -6.68 12.48 -13.52
CA ALA A 72 -5.51 13.18 -13.01
C ALA A 72 -4.46 13.42 -14.10
N GLU A 73 -3.38 14.13 -13.75
CA GLU A 73 -2.27 14.44 -14.64
C GLU A 73 -1.61 13.19 -15.25
N ASN A 74 -0.81 13.44 -16.29
CA ASN A 74 -0.12 12.44 -17.10
C ASN A 74 1.08 11.81 -16.35
N ARG A 75 0.84 11.15 -15.21
CA ARG A 75 1.84 10.47 -14.38
C ARG A 75 1.66 8.95 -14.45
N SER A 76 2.78 8.23 -14.56
CA SER A 76 2.77 6.77 -14.53
C SER A 76 2.51 6.23 -13.11
N PHE A 77 2.04 4.99 -13.00
CA PHE A 77 1.81 4.36 -11.70
C PHE A 77 3.09 4.31 -10.85
N ASN A 78 4.21 3.86 -11.44
CA ASN A 78 5.49 3.77 -10.74
C ASN A 78 6.02 5.12 -10.27
N ASN A 79 5.69 6.23 -10.96
CA ASN A 79 6.05 7.57 -10.53
C ASN A 79 5.34 7.97 -9.22
N LEU A 80 4.12 7.48 -8.99
CA LEU A 80 3.32 7.81 -7.81
C LEU A 80 3.41 6.78 -6.68
N PHE A 81 3.55 5.51 -7.03
CA PHE A 81 3.38 4.38 -6.11
C PHE A 81 4.54 3.37 -6.16
N GLY A 82 5.69 3.76 -6.71
CA GLY A 82 6.84 2.88 -6.91
C GLY A 82 7.36 2.21 -5.63
N ASP A 83 7.18 2.84 -4.47
CA ASP A 83 7.57 2.32 -3.15
C ASP A 83 6.38 2.24 -2.18
N PHE A 84 5.15 2.11 -2.70
CA PHE A 84 3.97 1.98 -1.84
C PHE A 84 4.06 0.70 -0.99
N PRO A 85 3.66 0.71 0.30
CA PRO A 85 3.74 -0.48 1.15
C PRO A 85 3.02 -1.71 0.55
N GLY A 86 3.73 -2.84 0.46
CA GLY A 86 3.18 -4.09 -0.05
C GLY A 86 3.32 -4.31 -1.56
N VAL A 87 4.00 -3.42 -2.29
CA VAL A 87 4.37 -3.70 -3.70
C VAL A 87 5.33 -4.88 -3.77
N GLN A 88 5.12 -5.77 -4.75
CA GLN A 88 5.94 -6.98 -4.91
C GLN A 88 7.41 -6.65 -5.26
N LYS A 89 7.63 -5.55 -5.97
CA LYS A 89 8.96 -5.07 -6.41
C LYS A 89 9.05 -3.54 -6.26
N PRO A 90 9.43 -3.03 -5.09
CA PRO A 90 9.59 -1.59 -4.89
C PRO A 90 10.73 -1.04 -5.74
N LEU A 91 10.60 0.19 -6.25
CA LEU A 91 11.64 0.84 -7.06
C LEU A 91 12.97 0.95 -6.32
N SER A 92 12.92 1.20 -5.01
CA SER A 92 14.08 1.23 -4.12
C SER A 92 14.86 -0.09 -4.05
N SER A 93 14.25 -1.23 -4.42
CA SER A 93 14.89 -2.55 -4.41
C SER A 93 15.46 -2.99 -5.77
N LEU A 94 15.26 -2.20 -6.82
CA LEU A 94 15.67 -2.60 -8.17
C LEU A 94 17.19 -2.61 -8.30
N ARG A 95 17.72 -3.68 -8.89
CA ARG A 95 19.13 -3.74 -9.28
C ARG A 95 19.35 -2.95 -10.56
N PRO A 96 20.57 -2.43 -10.81
CA PRO A 96 20.90 -1.70 -12.03
C PRO A 96 20.48 -2.38 -13.33
N ALA A 97 20.59 -3.71 -13.41
CA ALA A 97 20.19 -4.48 -14.59
C ALA A 97 18.66 -4.45 -14.87
N GLU A 98 17.83 -4.12 -13.89
CA GLU A 98 16.36 -4.19 -13.99
C GLU A 98 15.74 -2.89 -14.52
N TYR A 99 16.50 -1.80 -14.56
CA TYR A 99 16.06 -0.50 -15.11
C TYR A 99 16.93 -0.01 -16.27
N GLN A 100 17.72 -0.89 -16.88
CA GLN A 100 18.48 -0.59 -18.10
C GLN A 100 17.53 -0.31 -19.27
N GLN A 101 17.73 0.83 -19.93
CA GLN A 101 16.97 1.20 -21.11
C GLN A 101 17.67 0.70 -22.37
N ARG A 102 16.88 0.18 -23.30
CA ARG A 102 17.34 -0.31 -24.60
C ARG A 102 16.68 0.45 -25.73
N ASP A 103 17.41 0.64 -26.81
CA ASP A 103 16.86 1.20 -28.04
C ASP A 103 16.03 0.14 -28.79
N ARG A 104 15.36 0.53 -29.87
CA ARG A 104 14.50 -0.31 -30.71
C ARG A 104 15.23 -1.47 -31.36
N ASP A 105 16.54 -1.35 -31.54
CA ASP A 105 17.42 -2.41 -32.05
C ASP A 105 17.93 -3.35 -30.94
N GLY A 106 17.56 -3.10 -29.68
CA GLY A 106 17.95 -3.89 -28.51
C GLY A 106 19.30 -3.49 -27.88
N SER A 107 20.03 -2.54 -28.48
CA SER A 107 21.25 -1.98 -27.91
C SER A 107 20.97 -1.21 -26.61
N MET A 108 21.96 -1.07 -25.73
CA MET A 108 21.80 -0.28 -24.50
C MET A 108 21.84 1.22 -24.81
N LEU A 109 20.94 1.97 -24.18
CA LEU A 109 20.97 3.43 -24.21
C LEU A 109 21.90 3.94 -23.10
N ASP A 110 23.11 4.35 -23.48
CA ASP A 110 24.08 4.96 -22.55
C ASP A 110 23.62 6.32 -22.02
N LYS A 111 22.77 7.01 -22.79
CA LYS A 111 22.13 8.27 -22.43
C LYS A 111 20.71 8.31 -22.96
N LEU A 112 19.85 9.04 -22.27
CA LEU A 112 18.49 9.28 -22.73
C LEU A 112 18.52 10.06 -24.05
N PRO A 113 17.73 9.66 -25.06
CA PRO A 113 17.55 10.47 -26.24
C PRO A 113 16.95 11.83 -25.85
N PRO A 114 17.31 12.90 -26.57
CA PRO A 114 16.78 14.23 -26.29
C PRO A 114 15.25 14.24 -26.42
N ALA A 115 14.59 14.97 -25.53
CA ALA A 115 13.15 15.22 -25.63
C ALA A 115 12.87 16.20 -26.78
N TRP A 116 12.67 15.67 -27.99
CA TRP A 116 12.32 16.48 -29.16
C TRP A 116 10.98 17.19 -28.93
N GLY A 117 10.98 18.52 -28.90
CA GLY A 117 9.78 19.31 -28.60
C GLY A 117 9.49 19.53 -27.11
N GLY A 118 10.39 19.11 -26.21
CA GLY A 118 10.23 19.23 -24.76
C GLY A 118 9.52 18.04 -24.09
N VAL A 119 9.62 17.95 -22.77
CA VAL A 119 8.91 16.93 -21.94
C VAL A 119 7.48 17.33 -21.59
N LEU A 120 7.17 18.62 -21.73
CA LEU A 120 5.83 19.17 -21.56
C LEU A 120 5.34 19.62 -22.92
N GLN A 121 4.08 19.32 -23.24
CA GLN A 121 3.43 19.93 -24.39
C GLN A 121 3.45 21.44 -24.15
N VAL A 122 4.24 22.15 -24.94
CA VAL A 122 4.23 23.60 -24.95
C VAL A 122 2.81 23.99 -25.38
N GLY A 123 2.02 24.51 -24.43
CA GLY A 123 0.66 24.99 -24.69
C GLY A 123 0.64 26.02 -25.84
N PRO A 124 -0.54 26.39 -26.36
CA PRO A 124 -0.64 27.26 -27.54
C PRO A 124 0.31 28.46 -27.44
N GLN A 125 1.31 28.48 -28.33
CA GLN A 125 2.23 29.61 -28.47
C GLN A 125 1.52 30.60 -29.37
N THR A 126 0.98 31.66 -28.77
CA THR A 126 0.37 32.80 -29.48
C THR A 126 1.42 33.64 -30.17
#